data_AF-A0A7C1P8Y5-F1
#
_entry.id   AF-A0A7C1P8Y5-F1
#
_cell.length_a   1.000
_cell.length_b   1.000
_cell.length_c   1.000
_cell.angle_alpha   90.00
_cell.angle_beta   90.00
_cell.angle_gamma   90.00
#
_symmetry.space_group_name_H-M   'P 1'
#
loop_
_entity.id
_entity.type
_entity.pdbx_description
1 polymer ?
#
loop_
_entity_poly.entity_id
_entity_poly.type
_entity_poly.pdbx_seq_one_letter_code
_entity_poly.pdbx_strand_id
1 'polypeptide(L)'
;MGTGMQAQIVTPVGVHALDSGGPAIPCHRCGLCCERWQPLLTRADSERLAAHLGLSAAAFEMAYTQPYPLDDERRLLRQVDGHCVFLRYEGRHTTCTVHLARPQACRDWQPGLSRKECMEGLARFADATGLIRLEDLYPDEADRREALRALAPRGSP
;
A
#
# COMPACT_ATOMS: atom_id res chain seq x y z
N MET A 1 -11.42 7.19 -58.95
CA MET A 1 -10.40 7.86 -58.11
C MET A 1 -11.20 8.76 -57.15
N GLY A 2 -11.80 8.26 -56.08
CA GLY A 2 -11.17 7.58 -54.93
C GLY A 2 -10.27 8.61 -54.24
N THR A 3 -10.53 9.15 -53.05
CA THR A 3 -11.27 8.60 -51.90
C THR A 3 -11.63 9.75 -50.97
N GLY A 4 -12.83 9.72 -50.41
CA GLY A 4 -13.28 10.69 -49.42
C GLY A 4 -12.48 10.58 -48.12
N MET A 5 -12.19 11.73 -47.52
CA MET A 5 -11.55 11.83 -46.22
C MET A 5 -12.56 11.37 -45.15
N GLN A 6 -12.48 10.10 -44.77
CA GLN A 6 -13.24 9.56 -43.65
C GLN A 6 -12.58 9.93 -42.31
N ALA A 7 -13.46 10.06 -41.34
CA ALA A 7 -13.30 10.51 -39.96
C ALA A 7 -12.09 9.98 -39.20
N GLN A 8 -11.69 10.74 -38.18
CA GLN A 8 -11.48 10.18 -36.84
C GLN A 8 -11.71 11.27 -35.79
N ILE A 9 -12.89 11.21 -35.16
CA ILE A 9 -13.14 11.83 -33.87
C ILE A 9 -12.27 11.05 -32.89
N VAL A 10 -11.18 11.66 -32.42
CA VAL A 10 -10.42 11.14 -31.28
C VAL A 10 -11.26 11.39 -30.02
N THR A 11 -12.02 10.38 -29.60
CA THR A 11 -12.59 10.33 -28.26
C THR A 11 -11.45 10.16 -27.24
N PRO A 12 -11.60 10.70 -26.01
CA PRO A 12 -10.51 10.70 -25.04
C PRO A 12 -10.14 9.26 -24.70
N VAL A 13 -8.84 8.96 -24.82
CA VAL A 13 -8.24 7.73 -24.32
C VAL A 13 -8.72 7.53 -22.88
N GLY A 14 -9.26 6.34 -22.63
CA GLY A 14 -9.82 5.94 -21.35
C GLY A 14 -8.85 6.18 -20.19
N VAL A 15 -9.46 6.31 -19.02
CA VAL A 15 -8.93 6.60 -17.68
C VAL A 15 -7.85 5.63 -17.13
N HIS A 16 -6.96 5.12 -17.97
CA HIS A 16 -5.87 4.22 -17.59
C HIS A 16 -4.50 4.87 -17.81
N ALA A 17 -4.21 5.91 -17.02
CA ALA A 17 -2.84 6.33 -16.69
C ALA A 17 -2.86 7.39 -15.58
N LEU A 18 -3.24 7.00 -14.36
CA LEU A 18 -2.78 7.69 -13.15
C LEU A 18 -1.37 7.19 -12.81
N ASP A 19 -0.45 7.28 -13.76
CA ASP A 19 0.99 7.07 -13.54
C ASP A 19 1.66 8.39 -13.13
N SER A 20 0.94 9.19 -12.34
CA SER A 20 1.48 10.37 -11.63
C SER A 20 2.22 9.97 -10.33
N GLY A 21 2.61 8.69 -10.24
CA GLY A 21 3.38 8.16 -9.13
C GLY A 21 4.79 8.72 -9.18
N GLY A 22 5.13 9.61 -8.24
CA GLY A 22 6.51 9.95 -7.95
C GLY A 22 7.33 8.69 -7.64
N PRO A 23 8.66 8.81 -7.49
CA PRO A 23 9.51 7.63 -7.32
C PRO A 23 9.00 6.73 -6.19
N ALA A 24 8.85 5.44 -6.50
CA ALA A 24 8.57 4.42 -5.52
C ALA A 24 9.75 4.33 -4.55
N ILE A 25 9.46 4.21 -3.26
CA ILE A 25 10.46 4.14 -2.19
C ILE A 25 10.14 2.97 -1.26
N PRO A 26 11.11 2.48 -0.48
CA PRO A 26 10.82 1.52 0.58
C PRO A 26 9.79 2.07 1.56
N CYS A 27 8.95 1.19 2.11
CA CYS A 27 7.95 1.60 3.10
C CYS A 27 8.63 2.14 4.37
N HIS A 28 8.28 3.34 4.80
CA HIS A 28 8.74 3.93 6.07
C HIS A 28 8.24 3.19 7.32
N ARG A 29 7.36 2.19 7.15
CA ARG A 29 6.70 1.49 8.25
C ARG A 29 5.97 2.45 9.20
N CYS A 30 5.39 3.53 8.65
CA CYS A 30 4.67 4.54 9.43
C CYS A 30 3.30 4.05 9.92
N GLY A 31 2.70 3.04 9.30
CA GLY A 31 1.39 2.48 9.69
C GLY A 31 0.16 3.19 9.10
N LEU A 32 0.29 4.39 8.53
CA LEU A 32 -0.86 5.19 8.08
C LEU A 32 -1.73 4.48 7.02
N CYS A 33 -1.14 3.73 6.08
CA CYS A 33 -1.94 2.99 5.11
C CYS A 33 -2.75 1.86 5.79
N CYS A 34 -2.24 1.27 6.86
CA CYS A 34 -2.93 0.24 7.64
C CYS A 34 -4.01 0.81 8.58
N GLU A 35 -3.90 2.07 8.97
CA GLU A 35 -4.92 2.81 9.72
C GLU A 35 -6.05 3.28 8.79
N ARG A 36 -5.70 3.84 7.63
CA ARG A 36 -6.66 4.51 6.75
C ARG A 36 -7.43 3.58 5.83
N TRP A 37 -6.80 2.50 5.37
CA TRP A 37 -7.38 1.64 4.35
C TRP A 37 -7.81 0.29 4.94
N GLN A 38 -8.96 -0.19 4.48
CA GLN A 38 -9.48 -1.50 4.81
C GLN A 38 -9.45 -2.39 3.55
N PRO A 39 -8.49 -3.33 3.43
CA PRO A 39 -8.39 -4.18 2.25
C PRO A 39 -9.64 -5.05 2.05
N LEU A 40 -10.16 -5.04 0.82
CA LEU A 40 -11.15 -6.00 0.35
C LEU A 40 -10.43 -7.28 -0.08
N LEU A 41 -10.76 -8.38 0.58
CA LEU A 41 -10.18 -9.70 0.38
C LEU A 41 -10.96 -10.45 -0.69
N THR A 42 -10.22 -11.03 -1.62
CA THR A 42 -10.70 -12.15 -2.44
C THR A 42 -10.65 -13.44 -1.63
N ARG A 43 -11.34 -14.48 -2.10
CA ARG A 43 -11.22 -15.83 -1.53
C ARG A 43 -9.76 -16.31 -1.48
N ALA A 44 -8.98 -16.05 -2.53
CA ALA A 44 -7.56 -16.40 -2.58
C ALA A 44 -6.71 -15.64 -1.53
N ASP A 45 -7.08 -14.40 -1.19
CA ASP A 45 -6.45 -13.68 -0.09
C ASP A 45 -6.76 -14.33 1.25
N SER A 46 -8.03 -14.67 1.50
CA SER A 46 -8.46 -15.35 2.73
C SER A 46 -7.78 -16.70 2.92
N GLU A 47 -7.72 -17.53 1.87
CA GLU A 47 -7.05 -18.83 1.90
C GLU A 47 -5.55 -18.70 2.20
N ARG A 48 -4.88 -17.74 1.56
CA ARG A 48 -3.45 -17.47 1.79
C ARG A 48 -3.17 -16.98 3.21
N LEU A 49 -3.99 -16.07 3.73
CA LEU A 49 -3.86 -15.54 5.09
C LEU A 49 -4.17 -16.63 6.14
N ALA A 50 -5.20 -17.43 5.92
CA ALA A 50 -5.55 -18.56 6.78
C ALA A 50 -4.39 -19.57 6.85
N ALA A 51 -3.85 -19.97 5.70
CA ALA A 51 -2.71 -20.88 5.64
C ALA A 51 -1.48 -20.31 6.36
N HIS A 52 -1.17 -19.03 6.17
CA HIS A 52 -0.05 -18.36 6.85
C HIS A 52 -0.21 -18.33 8.37
N LEU A 53 -1.45 -18.24 8.87
CA LEU A 53 -1.77 -18.22 10.30
C LEU A 53 -1.99 -19.63 10.88
N GLY A 54 -1.94 -20.68 10.06
CA GLY A 54 -2.23 -22.05 10.51
C GLY A 54 -3.70 -22.29 10.89
N LEU A 55 -4.62 -21.56 10.25
CA LEU A 55 -6.06 -21.62 10.53
C LEU A 55 -6.82 -22.23 9.35
N SER A 56 -8.02 -22.76 9.64
CA SER A 56 -8.99 -23.03 8.58
C SER A 56 -9.54 -21.73 8.00
N ALA A 57 -10.02 -21.75 6.76
CA ALA A 57 -10.63 -20.58 6.14
C ALA A 57 -11.79 -20.00 6.97
N ALA A 58 -12.68 -20.87 7.48
CA ALA A 58 -13.80 -20.45 8.32
C ALA A 58 -13.34 -19.78 9.64
N ALA A 59 -12.32 -20.34 10.31
CA ALA A 59 -11.77 -19.74 11.52
C ALA A 59 -11.10 -18.38 11.25
N PHE A 60 -10.36 -18.28 10.14
CA PHE A 60 -9.78 -17.01 9.69
C PHE A 60 -10.84 -15.96 9.43
N GLU A 61 -11.87 -16.30 8.66
CA GLU A 61 -12.94 -15.37 8.31
C GLU A 61 -13.67 -14.85 9.55
N MET A 62 -14.00 -15.74 10.49
CA MET A 62 -14.68 -15.37 11.72
C MET A 62 -13.81 -14.42 12.58
N ALA A 63 -12.53 -14.73 12.74
CA ALA A 63 -11.64 -13.96 13.60
C ALA A 63 -11.17 -12.64 12.96
N TYR A 64 -10.81 -12.65 11.67
CA TYR A 64 -10.03 -11.57 11.04
C TYR A 64 -10.74 -10.82 9.93
N THR A 65 -12.01 -11.12 9.62
CA THR A 65 -12.74 -10.43 8.54
C THR A 65 -14.12 -9.96 8.95
N GLN A 66 -14.72 -9.13 8.12
CA GLN A 66 -16.10 -8.66 8.19
C GLN A 66 -16.78 -8.87 6.82
N PRO A 67 -18.10 -9.09 6.76
CA PRO A 67 -18.82 -9.16 5.49
C PRO A 67 -18.66 -7.88 4.67
N TYR A 68 -18.60 -7.99 3.35
CA TYR A 68 -18.68 -6.85 2.45
C TYR A 68 -20.10 -6.74 1.88
N PRO A 69 -20.83 -5.63 2.12
CA PRO A 69 -22.28 -5.58 1.88
C PRO A 69 -22.68 -5.59 0.40
N LEU A 70 -21.74 -5.50 -0.53
CA LEU A 70 -22.01 -5.45 -1.98
C LEU A 70 -21.62 -6.72 -2.72
N ASP A 71 -20.92 -7.66 -2.08
CA ASP A 71 -20.46 -8.91 -2.70
C ASP A 71 -20.17 -9.96 -1.59
N ASP A 72 -21.03 -10.97 -1.50
CA ASP A 72 -20.96 -12.02 -0.47
C ASP A 72 -19.72 -12.93 -0.61
N GLU A 73 -19.09 -12.95 -1.79
CA GLU A 73 -17.84 -13.70 -2.04
C GLU A 73 -16.59 -12.92 -1.60
N ARG A 74 -16.77 -11.68 -1.15
CA ARG A 74 -15.68 -10.82 -0.68
C ARG A 74 -15.85 -10.45 0.78
N ARG A 75 -14.72 -10.21 1.42
CA ARG A 75 -14.67 -9.89 2.85
C ARG A 75 -13.77 -8.70 3.08
N LEU A 76 -14.15 -7.82 4.00
CA LEU A 76 -13.27 -6.76 4.45
C LEU A 76 -12.34 -7.30 5.53
N LEU A 77 -11.06 -6.99 5.43
CA LEU A 77 -10.13 -7.32 6.51
C LEU A 77 -10.52 -6.52 7.77
N ARG A 78 -10.63 -7.19 8.91
CA ARG A 78 -11.10 -6.56 10.16
C ARG A 78 -10.13 -5.46 10.59
N GLN A 79 -10.70 -4.34 11.04
CA GLN A 79 -9.99 -3.33 11.81
C GLN A 79 -10.35 -3.46 13.30
N VAL A 80 -9.36 -3.22 14.15
CA VAL A 80 -9.47 -3.15 15.61
C VAL A 80 -8.89 -1.80 16.00
N ASP A 81 -9.54 -1.03 16.88
CA ASP A 81 -9.06 0.28 17.33
C ASP A 81 -8.65 1.26 16.21
N GLY A 82 -9.37 1.22 15.08
CA GLY A 82 -9.15 2.13 13.94
C GLY A 82 -8.00 1.73 13.00
N HIS A 83 -7.44 0.53 13.13
CA HIS A 83 -6.39 0.05 12.25
C HIS A 83 -6.51 -1.44 11.91
N CYS A 84 -5.84 -1.87 10.84
CA CYS A 84 -5.74 -3.28 10.45
C CYS A 84 -5.37 -4.19 11.63
N VAL A 85 -6.10 -5.29 11.80
CA VAL A 85 -5.88 -6.29 12.87
C VAL A 85 -4.46 -6.88 12.93
N PHE A 86 -3.71 -6.82 11.83
CA PHE A 86 -2.34 -7.32 11.73
C PHE A 86 -1.26 -6.25 11.92
N LEU A 87 -1.65 -4.99 12.17
CA LEU A 87 -0.72 -3.92 12.49
C LEU A 87 -0.19 -4.07 13.93
N ARG A 88 1.11 -3.87 14.13
CA ARG A 88 1.75 -3.78 15.45
C ARG A 88 2.62 -2.54 15.48
N TYR A 89 2.63 -1.83 16.61
CA TYR A 89 3.48 -0.66 16.82
C TYR A 89 4.77 -1.05 17.53
N GLU A 90 5.88 -0.49 17.06
CA GLU A 90 7.24 -0.68 17.55
C GLU A 90 7.88 0.70 17.70
N GLY A 91 7.45 1.43 18.74
CA GLY A 91 7.81 2.84 18.90
C GLY A 91 7.23 3.70 17.77
N ARG A 92 8.11 4.36 16.99
CA ARG A 92 7.70 5.19 15.83
C ARG A 92 7.44 4.37 14.57
N HIS A 93 7.89 3.11 14.52
CA HIS A 93 7.68 2.21 13.41
C HIS A 93 6.52 1.25 13.67
N THR A 94 6.14 0.50 12.64
CA THR A 94 5.12 -0.54 12.69
C THR A 94 5.57 -1.81 11.99
N THR A 95 4.97 -2.93 12.34
CA THR A 95 5.08 -4.19 11.60
C THR A 95 3.71 -4.68 11.17
N CYS A 96 3.69 -5.39 10.06
CA CYS A 96 2.55 -6.20 9.64
C CYS A 96 2.88 -7.65 9.96
N THR A 97 2.12 -8.27 10.88
CA THR A 97 2.38 -9.65 11.32
C THR A 97 2.15 -10.69 10.22
N VAL A 98 1.50 -10.30 9.13
CA VAL A 98 1.24 -11.14 7.95
C VAL A 98 1.89 -10.59 6.68
N HIS A 99 2.96 -9.79 6.80
CA HIS A 99 3.55 -9.08 5.66
C HIS A 99 3.83 -9.99 4.45
N LEU A 100 4.35 -11.20 4.69
CA LEU A 100 4.65 -12.18 3.65
C LEU A 100 3.40 -12.76 2.97
N ALA A 101 2.27 -12.80 3.67
CA ALA A 101 0.98 -13.32 3.18
C ALA A 101 -0.02 -12.22 2.83
N ARG A 102 0.35 -10.95 2.96
CA ARG A 102 -0.52 -9.77 2.79
C ARG A 102 -1.46 -9.88 1.59
N PRO A 103 -2.71 -9.36 1.70
CA PRO A 103 -3.70 -9.44 0.62
C PRO A 103 -3.22 -8.69 -0.62
N GLN A 104 -3.78 -9.01 -1.79
CA GLN A 104 -3.33 -8.45 -3.06
C GLN A 104 -3.43 -6.92 -3.09
N ALA A 105 -4.51 -6.34 -2.56
CA ALA A 105 -4.66 -4.90 -2.42
C ALA A 105 -3.50 -4.24 -1.64
N CYS A 106 -2.97 -4.91 -0.60
CA CYS A 106 -1.79 -4.44 0.13
C CYS A 106 -0.47 -4.65 -0.64
N ARG A 107 -0.40 -5.62 -1.56
CA ARG A 107 0.78 -5.84 -2.43
C ARG A 107 0.85 -4.79 -3.53
N ASP A 108 -0.32 -4.48 -4.12
CA ASP A 108 -0.44 -3.52 -5.21
C ASP A 108 -0.23 -2.08 -4.73
N TRP A 109 -0.42 -1.83 -3.44
CA TRP A 109 -0.08 -0.54 -2.82
C TRP A 109 1.44 -0.34 -2.74
N GLN A 110 1.98 0.40 -3.72
CA GLN A 110 3.39 0.79 -3.75
C GLN A 110 3.61 2.11 -2.98
N PRO A 111 4.49 2.14 -1.96
CA PRO A 111 4.87 3.38 -1.27
C PRO A 111 5.64 4.32 -2.21
N GLY A 112 5.40 5.62 -2.07
CA GLY A 112 6.04 6.66 -2.88
C GLY A 112 5.72 8.05 -2.37
N LEU A 113 6.61 9.02 -2.57
CA LEU A 113 6.42 10.40 -2.07
C LEU A 113 5.27 11.16 -2.77
N SER A 114 4.66 10.62 -3.82
CA SER A 114 3.42 11.16 -4.37
C SER A 114 2.17 10.67 -3.64
N ARG A 115 2.28 9.67 -2.76
CA ARG A 115 1.17 9.15 -1.95
C ARG A 115 0.98 10.04 -0.73
N LYS A 116 -0.26 10.49 -0.51
CA LYS A 116 -0.61 11.35 0.62
C LYS A 116 -0.23 10.70 1.96
N GLU A 117 -0.47 9.41 2.13
CA GLU A 117 -0.15 8.67 3.35
C GLU A 117 1.35 8.56 3.59
N CYS A 118 2.16 8.43 2.53
CA CYS A 118 3.62 8.40 2.66
C CYS A 118 4.14 9.76 3.09
N MET A 119 3.64 10.84 2.48
CA MET A 119 3.99 12.22 2.84
C MET A 119 3.56 12.57 4.27
N GLU A 120 2.33 12.25 4.68
CA GLU A 120 1.86 12.43 6.05
C GLU A 120 2.66 11.56 7.04
N GLY A 121 3.09 10.37 6.60
CA GLY A 121 3.86 9.43 7.42
C GLY A 121 5.23 9.94 7.83
N LEU A 122 5.84 10.82 7.03
CA LEU A 122 7.12 11.47 7.35
C LEU A 122 7.05 12.25 8.66
N ALA A 123 5.90 12.84 8.99
CA ALA A 123 5.72 13.61 10.22
C ALA A 123 5.89 12.75 11.50
N ARG A 124 5.72 11.42 11.43
CA ARG A 124 5.97 10.52 12.56
C ARG A 124 7.45 10.40 12.93
N PHE A 125 8.34 10.75 12.00
CA PHE A 125 9.79 10.62 12.15
C PHE A 125 10.50 11.96 12.32
N ALA A 126 9.80 13.07 12.13
CA ALA A 126 10.35 14.41 12.33
C ALA A 126 10.72 14.63 13.80
N ASP A 127 11.85 15.28 14.03
CA ASP A 127 12.24 15.77 15.35
C ASP A 127 11.53 17.09 15.69
N ALA A 128 11.86 17.67 16.86
CA ALA A 128 11.29 18.93 17.33
C ALA A 128 11.55 20.13 16.40
N THR A 129 12.53 20.02 15.50
CA THR A 129 12.88 21.05 14.50
C THR A 129 12.24 20.80 13.13
N GLY A 130 11.52 19.69 12.97
CA GLY A 130 10.94 19.27 11.71
C GLY A 130 11.91 18.55 10.77
N LEU A 131 13.13 18.25 11.23
CA LEU A 131 14.10 17.51 10.44
C LEU A 131 13.87 16.00 10.59
N ILE A 132 14.09 15.27 9.49
CA ILE A 132 13.95 13.80 9.44
C ILE A 132 15.32 13.22 9.10
N ARG A 133 15.82 12.36 9.98
CA ARG A 133 17.05 11.61 9.72
C ARG A 133 16.70 10.34 8.93
N LEU A 134 17.50 10.04 7.91
CA LEU A 134 17.24 8.89 7.05
C LEU A 134 17.38 7.56 7.82
N GLU A 135 18.23 7.53 8.84
CA GLU A 135 18.43 6.38 9.73
C GLU A 135 17.23 6.12 10.64
N ASP A 136 16.49 7.18 11.01
CA ASP A 136 15.25 7.05 11.77
C ASP A 136 14.12 6.56 10.87
N LEU A 137 14.12 6.98 9.61
CA LEU A 137 13.11 6.58 8.63
C LEU A 137 13.29 5.14 8.15
N TYR A 138 14.55 4.74 7.93
CA TYR A 138 14.96 3.43 7.46
C TYR A 138 16.14 2.91 8.31
N PRO A 139 15.83 2.15 9.38
CA PRO A 139 16.87 1.56 10.23
C PRO A 139 17.75 0.55 9.46
N ASP A 140 17.17 -0.15 8.49
CA ASP A 140 17.87 -1.10 7.63
C ASP A 140 18.69 -0.39 6.54
N GLU A 141 19.92 -0.85 6.32
CA GLU A 141 20.83 -0.24 5.35
C GLU A 141 20.42 -0.49 3.89
N ALA A 142 19.86 -1.65 3.58
CA ALA A 142 19.40 -1.96 2.24
C ALA A 142 18.23 -1.04 1.85
N ASP A 143 17.28 -0.83 2.76
CA ASP A 143 16.17 0.11 2.59
C ASP A 143 16.68 1.54 2.41
N ARG A 144 17.62 2.01 3.24
CA ARG A 144 18.22 3.36 3.05
C ARG A 144 18.82 3.52 1.66
N ARG A 145 19.61 2.54 1.24
CA ARG A 145 20.30 2.57 -0.05
C ARG A 145 19.31 2.54 -1.21
N GLU A 146 18.22 1.79 -1.08
CA GLU A 146 17.15 1.78 -2.07
C GLU A 146 16.41 3.10 -2.14
N ALA A 147 16.05 3.69 -0.99
CA ALA A 147 15.43 5.00 -0.93
C ALA A 147 16.31 6.08 -1.59
N LEU A 148 17.61 6.11 -1.27
CA LEU A 148 18.55 7.05 -1.88
C LEU A 148 18.64 6.90 -3.40
N ARG A 149 18.64 5.67 -3.92
CA ARG A 149 18.62 5.43 -5.37
C ARG A 149 17.31 5.91 -6.01
N ALA A 150 16.18 5.67 -5.36
CA ALA A 150 14.88 6.08 -5.89
C ALA A 150 14.71 7.61 -5.93
N LEU A 151 15.28 8.30 -4.94
CA LEU A 151 15.23 9.76 -4.81
C LEU A 151 16.32 10.49 -5.60
N ALA A 152 17.32 9.77 -6.11
CA ALA A 152 18.37 10.35 -6.92
C ALA A 152 17.75 11.05 -8.16
N PRO A 153 18.19 12.27 -8.49
CA PRO A 153 17.69 12.98 -9.66
C PRO A 153 17.93 12.14 -10.91
N ARG A 154 16.86 11.84 -11.64
CA ARG A 154 16.95 11.12 -12.92
C ARG A 154 17.45 12.11 -13.97
N GLY A 155 18.76 12.13 -14.19
CA GLY A 155 19.44 12.82 -15.29
C GLY A 155 19.01 14.27 -15.53
N SER A 156 19.81 15.23 -15.05
CA SER A 156 19.92 16.48 -15.84
C SER A 156 20.60 16.12 -17.17
N PRO A 157 20.11 16.66 -18.31
CA PRO A 157 20.74 16.44 -19.62
C PRO A 157 22.20 16.87 -19.64
#